data_AF-A0A958DZR2-F1
#
_entry.id   AF-A0A958DZR2-F1
#
_cell.length_a   1.000
_cell.length_b   1.000
_cell.length_c   1.000
_cell.angle_alpha   90.00
_cell.angle_beta   90.00
_cell.angle_gamma   90.00
#
_symmetry.space_group_name_H-M   'P 1'
#
loop_
_entity.id
_entity.type
_entity.pdbx_description
1 polymer ?
#
loop_
_entity_poly.entity_id
_entity_poly.type
_entity_poly.pdbx_seq_one_letter_code
_entity_poly.pdbx_strand_id
1 'polypeptide(L)'
;EGDPVMPGCLGLDALWQLVGFFLVWSGHIGKGRALGVGEVKFRGQVLPTAKKVTYHLNIKRVMASKLILGIADGTVSVDDRQIYSATGLRVGLFTSTEDF
;
A
#
# COMPACT_ATOMS: atom_id res chain seq x y z
N GLU A 1 -25.49 9.66 2.67
CA GLU A 1 -25.87 8.35 2.10
C GLU A 1 -26.55 8.55 0.75
N GLY A 2 -26.42 7.62 -0.20
CA GLY A 2 -26.97 7.74 -1.56
C GLY A 2 -25.94 7.94 -2.69
N ASP A 3 -24.66 8.13 -2.34
CA ASP A 3 -23.53 8.20 -3.29
C ASP A 3 -22.49 7.13 -2.91
N PRO A 4 -22.69 5.87 -3.31
CA PRO A 4 -21.87 4.76 -2.85
C PRO A 4 -20.53 4.74 -3.60
N VAL A 5 -19.44 4.86 -2.84
CA VAL A 5 -18.08 4.83 -3.37
C VAL A 5 -17.15 4.15 -2.37
N MET A 6 -16.23 3.32 -2.85
CA MET A 6 -15.15 2.80 -2.00
C MET A 6 -14.29 3.96 -1.49
N PRO A 7 -14.01 4.06 -0.18
CA PRO A 7 -13.07 5.05 0.33
C PRO A 7 -11.68 4.87 -0.28
N GLY A 8 -11.14 5.92 -0.91
CA GLY A 8 -9.81 5.90 -1.54
C GLY A 8 -8.68 5.55 -0.55
N CYS A 9 -8.87 5.87 0.74
CA CYS A 9 -7.94 5.51 1.80
C CYS A 9 -7.76 3.99 1.96
N LEU A 10 -8.80 3.18 1.74
CA LEU A 10 -8.70 1.72 1.83
C LEU A 10 -7.92 1.13 0.64
N GLY A 11 -8.05 1.74 -0.55
CA GLY A 11 -7.24 1.37 -1.71
C GLY A 11 -5.76 1.73 -1.52
N LEU A 12 -5.48 2.87 -0.87
CA LEU A 12 -4.12 3.23 -0.47
C LEU A 12 -3.57 2.30 0.62
N ASP A 13 -4.39 1.94 1.61
CA ASP A 13 -4.00 1.04 2.69
C ASP A 13 -3.65 -0.36 2.19
N ALA A 14 -4.41 -0.89 1.23
CA ALA A 14 -4.07 -2.15 0.57
C ALA A 14 -2.66 -2.15 -0.05
N LEU A 15 -2.19 -1.01 -0.59
CA LEU A 15 -0.82 -0.91 -1.08
C LEU A 15 0.21 -1.02 0.05
N TRP A 16 -0.01 -0.36 1.19
CA TRP A 16 0.87 -0.54 2.36
C TRP A 16 0.82 -1.97 2.90
N GLN A 17 -0.36 -2.59 2.98
CA GLN A 17 -0.49 -3.98 3.40
C GLN A 17 0.33 -4.91 2.50
N LEU A 18 0.29 -4.72 1.18
CA LEU A 18 1.08 -5.52 0.23
C LEU A 18 2.58 -5.30 0.37
N VAL A 19 3.05 -4.07 0.62
CA VAL A 19 4.48 -3.83 0.93
C VAL A 19 4.88 -4.56 2.21
N GLY A 20 4.07 -4.44 3.28
CA GLY A 20 4.35 -5.13 4.55
C GLY A 20 4.36 -6.66 4.40
N PHE A 21 3.39 -7.21 3.66
CA PHE A 21 3.33 -8.62 3.32
C PHE A 21 4.59 -9.07 2.56
N PHE A 22 5.01 -8.30 1.55
CA PHE A 22 6.22 -8.59 0.79
C PHE A 22 7.47 -8.64 1.69
N LEU A 23 7.60 -7.75 2.67
CA LEU A 23 8.73 -7.76 3.61
C LEU A 23 8.78 -9.05 4.44
N VAL A 24 7.64 -9.48 4.98
CA VAL A 24 7.55 -10.73 5.76
C VAL A 24 7.75 -11.96 4.86
N TRP A 25 7.16 -11.94 3.66
CA TRP A 25 7.34 -12.99 2.66
C TRP A 25 8.80 -13.13 2.21
N SER A 26 9.56 -12.03 2.21
CA SER A 26 11.01 -12.01 1.91
C SER A 26 11.89 -12.52 3.06
N GLY A 27 11.31 -13.05 4.14
CA GLY A 27 12.03 -13.66 5.27
C GLY A 27 12.36 -12.70 6.41
N HIS A 28 11.87 -11.47 6.39
CA HIS A 28 12.04 -10.55 7.51
C HIS A 28 10.99 -10.77 8.59
N ILE A 29 11.35 -10.48 9.84
CA ILE A 29 10.49 -10.65 11.01
C ILE A 29 10.11 -9.30 11.61
N GLY A 30 8.90 -9.20 12.16
CA GLY A 30 8.42 -8.03 12.87
C GLY A 30 6.97 -7.68 12.55
N LYS A 31 6.43 -6.70 13.28
CA LYS A 31 5.10 -6.14 13.10
C LYS A 31 5.16 -4.99 12.11
N GLY A 32 4.34 -5.03 11.06
CA GLY A 32 4.28 -4.01 10.03
C GLY A 32 3.68 -2.69 10.52
N ARG A 33 4.27 -1.57 10.11
CA ARG A 33 3.72 -0.21 10.27
C ARG A 33 3.91 0.56 8.97
N ALA A 34 2.83 1.13 8.45
CA ALA A 34 2.92 2.13 7.38
C ALA A 34 3.61 3.38 7.95
N LEU A 35 4.64 3.86 7.24
CA LEU A 35 5.42 5.06 7.61
C LEU A 35 5.11 6.24 6.69
N GLY A 36 4.01 6.13 5.94
CA GLY A 36 3.53 7.15 5.01
C GLY A 36 3.87 6.86 3.55
N VAL A 37 3.68 7.90 2.74
CA VAL A 37 3.74 7.88 1.28
C VAL A 37 4.30 9.22 0.81
N GLY A 38 4.92 9.26 -0.37
CA GLY A 38 5.38 10.48 -1.02
C GLY A 38 4.23 11.24 -1.65
N GLU A 39 3.81 10.82 -2.84
CA GLU A 39 2.67 11.41 -3.56
C GLU A 39 1.55 10.39 -3.70
N VAL A 40 0.31 10.84 -3.57
CA VAL A 40 -0.89 10.05 -3.87
C VAL A 40 -1.77 10.84 -4.83
N LYS A 41 -2.25 10.19 -5.88
CA LYS A 41 -3.22 10.76 -6.82
C LYS A 41 -4.43 9.85 -6.93
N PHE A 42 -5.61 10.44 -6.72
CA PHE A 42 -6.90 9.81 -6.99
C PHE A 42 -7.50 10.44 -8.25
N ARG A 43 -7.64 9.66 -9.32
CA ARG A 43 -8.17 10.10 -10.64
C ARG A 43 -9.41 9.32 -11.08
N GLY A 44 -9.98 8.54 -10.18
CA GLY A 44 -11.18 7.76 -10.42
C GLY A 44 -11.72 7.18 -9.12
N GLN A 45 -12.68 6.27 -9.24
CA GLN A 45 -13.42 5.72 -8.11
C GLN A 45 -13.81 4.28 -8.37
N VAL A 46 -14.07 3.54 -7.30
CA VAL A 46 -14.66 2.20 -7.36
C VAL A 46 -16.12 2.30 -6.95
N LEU A 47 -17.01 1.94 -7.87
CA LEU A 47 -18.46 1.92 -7.66
C LEU A 47 -18.94 0.52 -7.29
N PRO A 48 -20.14 0.36 -6.71
CA PRO A 48 -20.70 -0.96 -6.38
C PRO A 48 -20.87 -1.91 -7.58
N THR A 49 -20.90 -1.38 -8.80
CA THR A 49 -21.01 -2.17 -10.04
C THR A 49 -19.68 -2.70 -10.56
N ALA A 50 -18.55 -2.25 -9.98
CA ALA A 50 -17.22 -2.72 -10.36
C ALA A 50 -17.03 -4.20 -10.00
N LYS A 51 -16.25 -4.93 -10.82
CA LYS A 51 -16.06 -6.37 -10.62
C LYS A 51 -14.75 -6.71 -9.92
N LYS A 52 -13.67 -6.01 -10.25
CA LYS A 52 -12.33 -6.34 -9.76
C LYS A 52 -11.48 -5.09 -9.54
N VAL A 53 -10.93 -4.97 -8.34
CA VAL A 53 -9.84 -4.03 -8.05
C VAL A 53 -8.52 -4.79 -8.13
N THR A 54 -7.57 -4.25 -8.89
CA THR A 54 -6.23 -4.82 -9.05
C THR A 54 -5.20 -3.85 -8.51
N TYR A 55 -4.34 -4.36 -7.63
CA TYR A 55 -3.22 -3.62 -7.05
C TYR A 55 -1.94 -4.08 -7.75
N HIS A 56 -1.17 -3.13 -8.26
CA HIS A 56 0.16 -3.40 -8.80
C HIS A 56 1.19 -2.67 -7.94
N LEU A 57 2.24 -3.38 -7.54
CA LEU A 57 3.27 -2.88 -6.64
C LEU A 57 4.63 -3.06 -7.29
N ASN A 58 5.43 -1.99 -7.32
CA ASN A 58 6.81 -2.01 -7.78
C ASN A 58 7.73 -1.69 -6.60
N ILE A 59 8.40 -2.72 -6.07
CA ILE A 59 9.34 -2.57 -4.96
C ILE A 59 10.59 -1.82 -5.47
N LYS A 60 10.83 -0.62 -4.95
CA LYS A 60 11.97 0.22 -5.32
C LYS A 60 13.21 -0.11 -4.51
N ARG A 61 13.05 -0.35 -3.22
CA ARG A 61 14.16 -0.62 -2.30
C ARG A 61 13.69 -1.39 -1.08
N VAL A 62 14.51 -2.33 -0.64
CA VAL A 62 14.43 -2.95 0.69
C VAL A 62 15.70 -2.59 1.44
N MET A 63 15.57 -2.12 2.67
CA MET A 63 16.69 -1.86 3.56
C MET A 63 16.56 -2.79 4.76
N ALA A 64 17.56 -3.63 5.00
CA ALA A 64 17.56 -4.62 6.07
C ALA A 64 18.77 -4.41 7.00
N SER A 65 18.74 -3.32 7.77
CA SER A 65 19.78 -3.02 8.76
C SER A 65 19.17 -2.97 10.17
N LYS A 66 19.33 -1.86 10.90
CA LYS A 66 18.72 -1.66 12.23
C LYS A 66 17.18 -1.65 12.17
N LEU A 67 16.62 -1.16 11.06
CA LEU A 67 15.19 -1.19 10.74
C LEU A 67 15.02 -1.90 9.39
N ILE A 68 14.03 -2.79 9.32
CA ILE A 68 13.58 -3.35 8.04
C ILE A 68 12.59 -2.37 7.42
N LEU A 69 12.91 -1.82 6.24
CA LEU A 69 12.10 -0.82 5.54
C LEU A 69 11.90 -1.21 4.08
N GLY A 70 10.65 -1.30 3.65
CA GLY A 70 10.25 -1.42 2.25
C GLY A 70 9.83 -0.06 1.69
N ILE A 71 10.33 0.25 0.49
CA ILE A 71 9.93 1.41 -0.30
C ILE A 71 9.40 0.92 -1.65
N ALA A 72 8.21 1.38 -2.04
CA ALA A 72 7.57 0.97 -3.28
C ALA A 72 6.78 2.10 -3.94
N ASP A 73 6.55 1.96 -5.24
CA ASP A 73 5.48 2.65 -5.94
C ASP A 73 4.33 1.68 -6.18
N GLY A 74 3.10 2.18 -6.29
CA GLY A 74 1.94 1.35 -6.52
C GLY A 74 0.87 2.02 -7.37
N THR A 75 0.10 1.21 -8.08
CA THR A 75 -1.09 1.65 -8.81
C THR A 75 -2.28 0.80 -8.40
N VAL A 76 -3.47 1.39 -8.49
CA VAL A 76 -4.74 0.70 -8.26
C VAL A 76 -5.58 0.89 -9.50
N SER A 77 -6.08 -0.22 -10.03
CA SER A 77 -6.97 -0.25 -11.19
C SER A 77 -8.30 -0.88 -10.83
N VAL A 78 -9.38 -0.38 -11.39
CA VAL A 78 -10.72 -0.98 -11.31
C VAL A 78 -11.13 -1.40 -12.71
N ASP A 79 -11.45 -2.69 -12.87
CA ASP A 79 -11.82 -3.28 -14.16
C ASP A 79 -10.84 -2.84 -15.28
N ASP A 80 -9.54 -3.03 -15.00
CA ASP A 80 -8.40 -2.75 -15.86
C ASP A 80 -8.14 -1.25 -16.18
N ARG A 81 -8.89 -0.32 -15.59
CA ARG A 81 -8.64 1.12 -15.65
C ARG A 81 -7.91 1.60 -14.40
N GLN A 82 -6.71 2.16 -14.58
CA GLN A 82 -5.97 2.79 -13.47
C GLN A 82 -6.73 4.00 -12.92
N ILE A 83 -6.93 4.01 -11.60
CA ILE A 83 -7.63 5.07 -10.87
C ILE A 83 -6.73 5.76 -9.86
N TYR A 84 -5.79 5.03 -9.23
CA TYR A 84 -4.88 5.59 -8.23
C TYR A 84 -3.42 5.37 -8.62
N SER A 85 -2.56 6.26 -8.14
CA SER A 85 -1.11 6.07 -8.11
C SER A 85 -0.56 6.56 -6.79
N ALA A 86 0.37 5.80 -6.21
CA ALA A 86 1.12 6.17 -5.03
C ALA A 86 2.61 6.02 -5.31
N THR A 87 3.41 7.04 -4.98
CA THR A 87 4.87 6.99 -5.10
C THR A 87 5.52 7.05 -3.72
N GLY A 88 6.60 6.31 -3.54
CA GLY A 88 7.34 6.31 -2.28
C GLY A 88 6.52 5.86 -1.07
N LEU A 89 5.68 4.83 -1.23
CA LEU A 89 5.08 4.09 -0.12
C LEU A 89 6.20 3.57 0.79
N ARG A 90 6.06 3.74 2.10
CA ARG A 90 7.03 3.27 3.10
C ARG A 90 6.34 2.38 4.13
N VAL A 91 6.89 1.20 4.36
CA VAL A 91 6.45 0.28 5.43
C VAL A 91 7.66 -0.26 6.16
N GLY A 92 7.65 -0.17 7.49
CA GLY A 92 8.67 -0.75 8.35
C GLY A 92 8.19 -2.01 9.07
N LEU A 93 9.10 -2.94 9.36
CA LEU A 93 8.85 -4.02 10.32
C LEU A 93 9.59 -3.74 11.62
N PHE A 94 8.89 -3.92 12.74
CA PHE A 94 9.40 -3.62 14.08
C PHE A 94 9.24 -4.85 14.98
N THR A 95 10.30 -5.23 15.71
CA THR A 95 10.24 -6.36 16.66
C THR A 95 9.47 -5.99 17.93
N SER A 96 9.57 -4.73 18.37
CA SER A 96 8.71 -4.11 19.38
C SER A 96 8.04 -2.86 18.81
N THR A 97 6.82 -2.58 19.25
CA THR A 97 6.03 -1.40 18.82
C THR A 97 5.65 -0.51 20.01
N GLU A 98 6.38 -0.62 21.13
CA GLU A 98 6.10 0.13 22.36
C GLU A 98 6.50 1.61 22.23
N ASP A 99 7.53 1.92 21.42
CA ASP A 99 8.04 3.27 21.18
C ASP A 99 7.41 3.95 19.94
N PHE A 100 6.33 3.39 19.40
CA PHE A 100 5.66 3.89 18.20
C PHE A 100 4.48 4.79 18.54
#